data_AF-A0AAX1U6X4-F1
#
_entry.id   AF-A0AAX1U6X4-F1
#
_cell.length_a   1.000
_cell.length_b   1.000
_cell.length_c   1.000
_cell.angle_alpha   90.00
_cell.angle_beta   90.00
_cell.angle_gamma   90.00
#
_symmetry.space_group_name_H-M   'P 1'
#
loop_
_entity.id
_entity.type
_entity.pdbx_description
1 polymer ?
#
loop_
_entity_poly.entity_id
_entity_poly.type
_entity_poly.pdbx_seq_one_letter_code
_entity_poly.pdbx_strand_id
1 'polypeptide(L)'
;MNIFIKAVKPENAPKALGPYSPATKLGDFVYLSGQIPLDPETGEVVGTTIEEQTHQVMKNIGAVLADMGLGYKHIMKTTIYIADLNDFDKLNEVYGSYLEEPYPARSCVQVARLPKDVKVEIECFVIDTLVYEQQYAAQQSGCSSCGGGCDGGCC
;
A
#
# COMPACT_ATOMS: atom_id res chain seq x y z
N MET A 1 20.79 16.74 3.21
CA MET A 1 19.92 15.55 3.34
C MET A 1 18.77 15.93 4.25
N ASN A 2 17.52 15.82 3.79
CA ASN A 2 16.36 16.18 4.63
C ASN A 2 16.22 15.12 5.73
N ILE A 3 16.48 15.51 6.99
CA ILE A 3 16.60 14.58 8.13
C ILE A 3 15.26 13.87 8.43
N PHE A 4 14.15 14.45 7.97
CA PHE A 4 12.81 13.93 8.23
C PHE A 4 12.29 12.94 7.19
N ILE A 5 12.90 12.89 6.00
CA ILE A 5 12.49 11.96 4.93
C ILE A 5 13.34 10.70 5.01
N LYS A 6 12.70 9.56 5.21
CA LYS A 6 13.35 8.24 5.23
C LYS A 6 12.98 7.46 3.98
N ALA A 7 13.97 6.96 3.25
CA ALA A 7 13.75 6.01 2.17
C ALA A 7 13.46 4.63 2.77
N VAL A 8 12.42 3.97 2.25
CA VAL A 8 12.10 2.58 2.58
C VAL A 8 12.84 1.70 1.59
N LYS A 9 13.59 0.73 2.11
CA LYS A 9 14.34 -0.24 1.31
C LYS A 9 13.76 -1.63 1.57
N PRO A 10 12.67 -1.98 0.88
CA PRO A 10 12.04 -3.27 1.06
C PRO A 10 12.99 -4.40 0.63
N GLU A 11 13.12 -5.46 1.42
CA GLU A 11 13.92 -6.64 1.09
C GLU A 11 13.22 -7.50 0.03
N ASN A 12 11.89 -7.59 0.09
CA ASN A 12 11.07 -8.49 -0.72
C ASN A 12 10.29 -7.80 -1.84
N ALA A 13 10.70 -6.60 -2.27
CA ALA A 13 10.07 -5.89 -3.39
C ALA A 13 11.08 -5.58 -4.49
N PRO A 14 10.61 -5.30 -5.73
CA PRO A 14 11.51 -5.00 -6.84
C PRO A 14 12.45 -3.85 -6.52
N LYS A 15 13.73 -4.06 -6.82
CA LYS A 15 14.75 -3.02 -6.65
C LYS A 15 14.43 -1.85 -7.57
N ALA A 16 14.67 -0.64 -7.07
CA ALA A 16 14.49 0.56 -7.87
C ALA A 16 15.34 0.50 -9.15
N LEU A 17 14.69 0.66 -10.30
CA LEU A 17 15.32 0.64 -11.63
C LEU A 17 15.96 1.99 -12.02
N GLY A 18 16.01 2.95 -11.10
CA GLY A 18 16.49 4.31 -11.36
C GLY A 18 16.70 5.11 -10.07
N PRO A 19 16.92 6.43 -10.15
CA PRO A 19 17.21 7.29 -9.00
C PRO A 19 15.94 7.62 -8.19
N TYR A 20 15.22 6.59 -7.72
CA TYR A 20 14.04 6.72 -6.88
C TYR A 20 14.07 5.70 -5.73
N SER A 21 13.29 5.95 -4.69
CA SER A 21 13.10 5.00 -3.59
C SER A 21 11.79 4.25 -3.78
N PRO A 22 11.71 2.94 -3.48
CA PRO A 22 10.46 2.19 -3.55
C PRO A 22 9.33 2.84 -2.74
N ALA A 23 9.66 3.39 -1.58
CA ALA A 23 8.81 4.34 -0.87
C ALA A 23 9.63 5.38 -0.09
N THR A 24 8.99 6.48 0.27
CA THR A 24 9.54 7.48 1.19
C THR A 24 8.54 7.77 2.30
N LYS A 25 9.05 7.97 3.51
CA LYS A 25 8.26 8.24 4.72
C LYS A 25 8.63 9.59 5.32
N LEU A 26 7.62 10.37 5.68
CA LEU A 26 7.73 11.65 6.39
C LEU A 26 6.70 11.68 7.52
N GLY A 27 7.16 11.53 8.77
CA GLY A 27 6.26 11.34 9.91
C GLY A 27 5.40 10.09 9.68
N ASP A 28 4.08 10.27 9.71
CA ASP A 28 3.09 9.20 9.49
C ASP A 28 2.75 9.02 8.00
N PHE A 29 3.18 9.94 7.12
CA PHE A 29 2.87 9.85 5.70
C PHE A 29 3.88 8.99 4.96
N VAL A 30 3.38 8.07 4.15
CA VAL A 30 4.18 7.17 3.33
C VAL A 30 3.74 7.27 1.87
N TYR A 31 4.69 7.58 1.01
CA TYR A 31 4.51 7.65 -0.44
C TYR A 31 5.21 6.47 -1.09
N LEU A 32 4.46 5.58 -1.73
CA LEU A 32 5.00 4.49 -2.54
C LEU A 32 5.18 5.01 -3.97
N SER A 33 6.34 4.72 -4.55
CA SER A 33 6.55 4.92 -5.98
C SER A 33 5.63 4.01 -6.80
N GLY A 34 5.40 4.34 -8.06
CA GLY A 34 4.64 3.51 -9.00
C GLY A 34 5.18 2.08 -9.03
N GLN A 35 4.32 1.13 -8.70
CA GLN A 35 4.62 -0.29 -8.73
C GLN A 35 4.18 -0.85 -10.08
N ILE A 36 5.12 -1.47 -10.78
CA ILE A 36 4.92 -2.23 -12.02
C ILE A 36 5.02 -3.74 -11.74
N PRO A 37 4.50 -4.62 -12.62
CA PRO A 37 4.42 -6.06 -12.40
C PRO A 37 5.79 -6.75 -12.57
N LEU A 38 6.77 -6.37 -11.76
CA LEU A 38 8.07 -7.01 -11.74
C LEU A 38 8.13 -8.11 -10.70
N ASP A 39 8.80 -9.18 -11.08
CA ASP A 39 9.25 -10.19 -10.13
C ASP A 39 10.39 -9.60 -9.27
N PRO A 40 10.29 -9.65 -7.92
CA PRO A 40 11.30 -9.05 -7.05
C PRO A 40 12.65 -9.78 -7.08
N GLU A 41 12.68 -11.06 -7.44
CA GLU A 41 13.90 -11.87 -7.51
C GLU A 41 14.62 -11.70 -8.84
N THR A 42 13.87 -11.77 -9.95
CA THR A 42 14.44 -11.74 -11.31
C THR A 42 14.47 -10.34 -11.93
N GLY A 43 13.59 -9.44 -11.50
CA GLY A 43 13.44 -8.11 -12.10
C GLY A 43 12.73 -8.11 -13.47
N GLU A 44 12.19 -9.25 -13.89
CA GLU A 44 11.45 -9.41 -15.14
C GLU A 44 9.96 -9.12 -15.00
N VAL A 45 9.30 -8.78 -16.11
CA VAL A 45 7.85 -8.55 -16.13
C VAL A 45 7.11 -9.87 -15.96
N VAL A 46 6.21 -9.92 -14.98
CA VAL A 46 5.36 -11.08 -14.69
C VAL A 46 4.04 -10.94 -15.42
N GLY A 47 3.68 -11.96 -16.19
CA GLY A 47 2.37 -12.07 -16.81
C GLY A 47 2.22 -11.29 -18.12
N THR A 48 1.26 -11.73 -18.92
CA THR A 48 0.91 -11.16 -20.23
C THR A 48 -0.48 -10.56 -20.24
N THR A 49 -1.33 -10.91 -19.27
CA THR A 49 -2.67 -10.36 -19.12
C THR A 49 -2.72 -9.25 -18.08
N ILE A 50 -3.80 -8.45 -18.07
CA ILE A 50 -3.97 -7.39 -17.07
C ILE A 50 -4.12 -7.98 -15.67
N GLU A 51 -4.78 -9.14 -15.56
CA GLU A 51 -5.06 -9.83 -14.31
C GLU A 51 -3.76 -10.29 -13.64
N GLU A 52 -2.90 -10.99 -14.39
CA GLU A 52 -1.60 -11.47 -13.91
C GLU A 52 -0.71 -10.31 -13.46
N GLN A 53 -0.67 -9.24 -14.26
CA GLN A 53 0.11 -8.05 -13.94
C GLN A 53 -0.45 -7.30 -12.73
N THR A 54 -1.77 -7.17 -12.61
CA THR A 54 -2.40 -6.53 -11.45
C THR A 54 -2.12 -7.32 -10.17
N HIS A 55 -2.16 -8.66 -10.21
CA HIS A 55 -1.76 -9.49 -9.08
C HIS A 55 -0.31 -9.24 -8.68
N GLN A 56 0.62 -9.17 -9.63
CA GLN A 56 2.02 -8.90 -9.30
C GLN A 56 2.22 -7.50 -8.71
N VAL A 57 1.58 -6.48 -9.28
CA VAL A 57 1.63 -5.11 -8.75
C VAL A 57 1.11 -5.07 -7.32
N MET A 58 -0.04 -5.69 -7.03
CA MET A 58 -0.61 -5.72 -5.69
C MET A 58 0.28 -6.48 -4.70
N LYS A 59 0.89 -7.61 -5.10
CA LYS A 59 1.88 -8.33 -4.28
C LYS A 59 3.10 -7.47 -3.96
N ASN A 60 3.62 -6.74 -4.95
CA ASN A 60 4.75 -5.83 -4.76
C ASN A 60 4.39 -4.71 -3.77
N ILE A 61 3.21 -4.09 -3.91
CA ILE A 61 2.69 -3.11 -2.93
C ILE A 61 2.63 -3.74 -1.53
N GLY A 62 2.04 -4.94 -1.41
CA GLY A 62 1.94 -5.66 -0.15
C GLY A 62 3.30 -5.94 0.51
N ALA A 63 4.31 -6.33 -0.28
CA ALA A 63 5.66 -6.56 0.21
C ALA A 63 6.30 -5.26 0.75
N VAL A 64 6.15 -4.15 0.02
CA VAL A 64 6.64 -2.84 0.49
C VAL A 64 5.97 -2.43 1.80
N LEU A 65 4.65 -2.61 1.91
CA LEU A 65 3.89 -2.31 3.12
C LEU A 65 4.32 -3.19 4.30
N ALA A 66 4.46 -4.50 4.07
CA ALA A 66 4.81 -5.47 5.11
C ALA A 66 6.18 -5.18 5.73
N ASP A 67 7.16 -4.72 4.94
CA ASP A 67 8.47 -4.29 5.44
C ASP A 67 8.41 -3.08 6.40
N MET A 68 7.31 -2.34 6.38
CA MET A 68 7.03 -1.26 7.34
C MET A 68 6.10 -1.68 8.48
N GLY A 69 5.67 -2.95 8.53
CA GLY A 69 4.63 -3.43 9.43
C GLY A 69 3.21 -2.99 9.04
N LEU A 70 3.03 -2.47 7.83
CA LEU A 70 1.76 -1.99 7.31
C LEU A 70 1.12 -3.08 6.42
N GLY A 71 -0.21 -3.04 6.31
CA GLY A 71 -1.01 -3.79 5.33
C GLY A 71 -1.87 -2.89 4.44
N TYR A 72 -2.62 -3.48 3.51
CA TYR A 72 -3.45 -2.74 2.54
C TYR A 72 -4.49 -1.80 3.17
N LYS A 73 -4.96 -2.10 4.39
CA LYS A 73 -5.87 -1.25 5.18
C LYS A 73 -5.36 0.17 5.44
N HIS A 74 -4.05 0.39 5.32
CA HIS A 74 -3.41 1.68 5.54
C HIS A 74 -3.33 2.54 4.27
N ILE A 75 -3.75 2.00 3.12
CA ILE A 75 -3.75 2.74 1.85
C ILE A 75 -4.92 3.73 1.88
N MET A 76 -4.61 5.02 1.78
CA MET A 76 -5.61 6.09 1.76
C MET A 76 -6.04 6.47 0.34
N LYS A 77 -5.08 6.46 -0.59
CA LYS A 77 -5.30 6.84 -1.99
C LYS A 77 -4.44 6.01 -2.92
N THR A 78 -5.02 5.56 -4.03
CA THR A 78 -4.29 4.96 -5.15
C THR A 78 -4.48 5.75 -6.43
N THR A 79 -3.44 5.84 -7.25
CA THR A 79 -3.56 6.26 -8.66
C THR A 79 -3.17 5.07 -9.52
N ILE A 80 -4.06 4.68 -10.41
CA ILE A 80 -3.90 3.55 -11.32
C ILE A 80 -3.69 4.11 -12.73
N TYR A 81 -2.57 3.75 -13.33
CA TYR A 81 -2.27 4.03 -14.73
C TYR A 81 -2.44 2.72 -15.49
N ILE A 82 -3.31 2.72 -16.49
CA ILE A 82 -3.60 1.53 -17.32
C ILE A 82 -3.22 1.81 -18.77
N ALA A 83 -2.71 0.81 -19.49
CA ALA A 83 -2.36 0.94 -20.90
C ALA A 83 -3.61 0.95 -21.82
N ASP A 84 -4.65 0.21 -21.44
CA ASP A 84 -5.91 0.08 -22.19
C ASP A 84 -7.11 0.00 -21.22
N LEU A 85 -8.05 0.95 -21.31
CA LEU A 85 -9.25 0.96 -20.47
C LEU A 85 -10.24 -0.18 -20.78
N ASN A 86 -10.10 -0.87 -21.91
CA ASN A 86 -10.90 -2.08 -22.15
C ASN A 86 -10.60 -3.19 -21.12
N ASP A 87 -9.44 -3.13 -20.46
CA ASP A 87 -9.02 -4.05 -19.40
C ASP A 87 -9.53 -3.63 -18.00
N PHE A 88 -10.32 -2.55 -17.89
CA PHE A 88 -10.72 -1.94 -16.60
C PHE A 88 -11.51 -2.86 -15.66
N ASP A 89 -12.50 -3.60 -16.18
CA ASP A 89 -13.33 -4.46 -15.34
C ASP A 89 -12.53 -5.63 -14.74
N LYS A 90 -11.65 -6.22 -15.56
CA LYS A 90 -10.73 -7.28 -15.15
C LYS A 90 -9.72 -6.80 -14.10
N LEU A 91 -9.18 -5.59 -14.30
CA LEU A 91 -8.32 -4.95 -13.30
C LEU A 91 -9.08 -4.74 -11.99
N ASN A 92 -10.34 -4.28 -12.04
CA ASN A 92 -11.13 -4.00 -10.84
C ASN A 92 -11.43 -5.26 -10.03
N GLU A 93 -11.72 -6.38 -10.70
CA GLU A 93 -11.96 -7.66 -10.04
C GLU A 93 -10.74 -8.09 -9.21
N VAL A 94 -9.56 -8.07 -9.84
CA VAL A 94 -8.31 -8.41 -9.15
C VAL A 94 -7.96 -7.37 -8.09
N TYR A 95 -8.00 -6.08 -8.40
CA TYR A 95 -7.68 -5.01 -7.46
C TYR A 95 -8.58 -5.05 -6.21
N GLY A 96 -9.87 -5.27 -6.41
CA GLY A 96 -10.87 -5.37 -5.34
C GLY A 96 -10.65 -6.58 -4.41
N SER A 97 -10.05 -7.67 -4.90
CA SER A 97 -9.80 -8.86 -4.07
C SER A 97 -8.72 -8.67 -3.00
N TYR A 98 -7.94 -7.59 -3.07
CA TYR A 98 -6.88 -7.26 -2.10
C TYR A 98 -7.32 -6.24 -1.05
N LEU A 99 -8.51 -5.66 -1.20
CA LEU A 99 -8.95 -4.50 -0.43
C LEU A 99 -10.29 -4.78 0.26
N GLU A 100 -10.50 -4.12 1.38
CA GLU A 100 -11.71 -4.21 2.20
C GLU A 100 -12.25 -2.81 2.47
N GLU A 101 -13.53 -2.71 2.83
CA GLU A 101 -14.14 -1.43 3.19
C GLU A 101 -13.60 -0.90 4.54
N PRO A 102 -13.38 0.42 4.68
CA PRO A 102 -13.56 1.46 3.66
C PRO A 102 -12.45 1.42 2.60
N TYR A 103 -12.84 1.40 1.32
CA TYR A 103 -11.89 1.35 0.21
C TYR A 103 -11.07 2.64 0.09
N PRO A 104 -9.82 2.58 -0.41
CA PRO A 104 -9.01 3.76 -0.68
C PRO A 104 -9.70 4.69 -1.68
N ALA A 105 -9.49 5.99 -1.53
CA ALA A 105 -9.78 6.93 -2.61
C ALA A 105 -8.99 6.51 -3.87
N ARG A 106 -9.53 6.72 -5.07
CA ARG A 106 -8.92 6.20 -6.30
C ARG A 106 -9.05 7.15 -7.47
N SER A 107 -8.01 7.18 -8.30
CA SER A 107 -8.07 7.73 -9.67
C SER A 107 -7.54 6.66 -10.61
N CYS A 108 -8.20 6.44 -11.75
CA CYS A 108 -7.75 5.52 -12.78
C CYS A 108 -7.76 6.24 -14.13
N VAL A 109 -6.65 6.21 -14.85
CA VAL A 109 -6.50 6.89 -16.14
C VAL A 109 -5.75 6.00 -17.13
N GLN A 110 -6.16 6.06 -18.39
CA GLN A 110 -5.35 5.49 -19.47
C GLN A 110 -4.17 6.40 -19.76
N VAL A 111 -2.99 5.82 -19.95
CA VAL A 111 -1.79 6.55 -20.35
C VAL A 111 -1.24 6.04 -21.68
N ALA A 112 -0.46 6.86 -22.37
CA ALA A 112 0.07 6.52 -23.69
C ALA A 112 1.02 5.31 -23.67
N ARG A 113 1.83 5.17 -22.61
CA ARG A 113 2.80 4.10 -22.44
C ARG A 113 3.28 4.02 -21.00
N LEU A 114 3.52 2.82 -20.50
CA LEU A 114 4.10 2.55 -19.18
C LEU A 114 5.56 2.04 -19.29
N PRO A 115 6.39 2.18 -18.24
CA PRO A 115 7.73 1.61 -18.21
C PRO A 115 7.72 0.10 -18.53
N LYS A 116 8.66 -0.36 -19.36
CA LYS A 116 8.75 -1.76 -19.84
C LYS A 116 7.49 -2.28 -20.56
N ASP A 117 6.65 -1.40 -21.12
CA ASP A 117 5.45 -1.78 -21.88
C ASP A 117 4.46 -2.65 -21.09
N VAL A 118 4.43 -2.49 -19.77
CA VAL A 118 3.46 -3.16 -18.91
C VAL A 118 2.05 -2.58 -19.12
N LYS A 119 1.04 -3.33 -18.68
CA LYS A 119 -0.38 -2.98 -18.81
C LYS A 119 -0.90 -2.12 -17.67
N VAL A 120 -0.25 -2.17 -16.50
CA VAL A 120 -0.68 -1.45 -15.29
C VAL A 120 0.50 -0.98 -14.44
N GLU A 121 0.36 0.22 -13.88
CA GLU A 121 1.21 0.77 -12.83
C GLU A 121 0.33 1.38 -11.75
N ILE A 122 0.65 1.15 -10.47
CA ILE A 122 -0.13 1.68 -9.34
C ILE A 122 0.80 2.37 -8.34
N GLU A 123 0.51 3.63 -8.04
CA GLU A 123 1.10 4.36 -6.91
C GLU A 123 0.13 4.40 -5.72
N CYS A 124 0.70 4.45 -4.52
CA CYS A 124 -0.09 4.47 -3.28
C CYS A 124 0.37 5.59 -2.35
N PHE A 125 -0.61 6.28 -1.78
CA PHE A 125 -0.44 7.13 -0.61
C PHE A 125 -1.01 6.41 0.61
N VAL A 126 -0.17 6.27 1.62
CA VAL A 126 -0.37 5.39 2.77
C VAL A 126 -0.16 6.21 4.04
N ILE A 127 -0.96 5.91 5.07
CA ILE A 127 -0.80 6.50 6.40
C ILE A 127 -0.32 5.42 7.38
N ASP A 128 0.81 5.65 8.04
CA ASP A 128 1.27 4.79 9.12
C ASP A 128 0.51 5.14 10.40
N THR A 129 -0.43 4.27 10.77
CA THR A 129 -1.24 4.43 11.99
C THR A 129 -0.80 3.53 13.13
N LEU A 130 0.32 2.80 13.02
CA LEU A 130 0.68 1.73 13.96
C LEU A 130 0.76 2.21 15.41
N VAL A 131 1.30 3.41 15.64
CA VAL A 131 1.38 4.01 16.98
C VAL A 131 -0.01 4.27 17.54
N TYR A 132 -0.92 4.83 16.75
CA TYR A 132 -2.28 5.13 17.18
C TYR A 132 -3.09 3.83 17.42
N GLU A 133 -2.89 2.82 16.58
CA GLU A 133 -3.52 1.50 16.76
C GLU A 133 -3.12 0.85 18.08
N GLN A 134 -1.83 0.88 18.42
CA GLN A 134 -1.32 0.36 19.69
C GLN A 134 -1.88 1.12 20.90
N GLN A 135 -1.92 2.45 20.83
CA GLN A 135 -2.48 3.28 21.89
C GLN A 135 -3.97 3.00 22.11
N TYR A 136 -4.73 2.88 21.03
CA TYR A 136 -6.16 2.58 21.08
C TYR A 136 -6.42 1.18 21.66
N ALA A 137 -5.64 0.17 21.24
CA ALA A 137 -5.72 -1.18 21.80
C ALA A 137 -5.39 -1.21 23.30
N ALA A 138 -4.36 -0.46 23.73
CA ALA A 138 -3.99 -0.35 25.14
C ALA A 138 -5.11 0.27 25.98
N GLN A 139 -5.77 1.33 25.49
CA GLN A 139 -6.90 1.98 26.15
C GLN A 139 -8.11 1.04 26.29
N GLN A 140 -8.39 0.20 25.29
CA GLN A 140 -9.47 -0.80 25.38
C GLN A 140 -9.14 -1.92 26.37
N SER A 141 -7.88 -2.37 26.43
CA SER A 141 -7.47 -3.42 27.37
C SER A 141 -7.41 -2.94 28.83
N GLY A 142 -7.14 -1.64 29.06
CA GLY A 142 -7.11 -1.01 30.38
C GLY A 142 -8.48 -0.80 31.03
N CYS A 143 -9.59 -0.93 30.27
CA CYS A 143 -10.95 -0.75 30.77
C CYS A 143 -11.65 -2.09 31.10
N SER A 144 -10.90 -3.10 31.54
CA SER A 144 -11.42 -4.41 31.95
C SER A 144 -11.16 -4.76 33.42
N SER A 145 -10.45 -3.90 34.17
CA SER A 145 -10.16 -4.12 35.60
C SER A 145 -11.13 -3.42 36.56
N CYS A 146 -12.03 -2.56 36.08
CA CYS A 146 -13.13 -2.01 36.89
C CYS A 146 -14.39 -2.88 36.77
N GLY A 147 -14.23 -4.18 36.94
CA GLY A 147 -15.33 -5.11 37.18
C GLY A 147 -15.76 -5.05 38.65
N GLY A 148 -16.44 -3.97 39.05
CA GLY A 148 -17.05 -3.87 40.37
C GLY A 148 -17.27 -2.44 40.88
N GLY A 149 -18.42 -1.85 40.51
CA GLY A 149 -19.05 -0.77 41.27
C GLY A 149 -18.45 0.62 41.13
N CYS A 150 -18.87 1.36 40.09
CA CYS A 150 -18.79 2.83 40.12
C CYS A 150 -19.91 3.39 41.00
N ASP A 151 -19.83 3.15 42.31
CA ASP A 151 -20.62 3.89 43.30
C ASP A 151 -19.79 5.09 43.78
N GLY A 152 -20.05 6.24 43.16
CA GLY A 152 -19.83 7.56 43.75
C GLY A 152 -18.43 7.87 44.29
N GLY A 153 -17.47 8.13 43.41
CA GLY A 153 -16.22 8.78 43.79
C GLY A 153 -15.17 8.63 42.72
N CYS A 154 -14.92 9.71 41.96
CA CYS A 154 -13.80 9.81 41.05
C CYS A 154 -12.48 9.40 41.73
N CYS A 155 -11.70 8.60 41.01
CA CYS A 155 -10.24 8.66 40.96
C CYS A 155 -9.83 8.45 39.49
#